data_AF-A0A7S2U0X9-F1
#
_entry.id   AF-A0A7S2U0X9-F1
#
_cell.length_a   1.000
_cell.length_b   1.000
_cell.length_c   1.000
_cell.angle_alpha   90.00
_cell.angle_beta   90.00
_cell.angle_gamma   90.00
#
_symmetry.space_group_name_H-M   'P 1'
#
loop_
_entity.id
_entity.type
_entity.pdbx_description
1 polymer ?
#
loop_
_entity_poly.entity_id
_entity_poly.type
_entity_poly.pdbx_seq_one_letter_code
_entity_poly.pdbx_strand_id
1 'polypeptide(L)'
;DDADADAAAAAAAPCVVLCMDANASPFEPKVEAKKKNDGGEGGGGGGENTLGRMRALGLRSCWDEDLKKAQDRGRSFDPVTVNKIRGPLSDQKAKVGHHACSVIDYVMYSSEAKQVQFALEPVRVGGSAFSEKALECLIPSMEVPSDHYPVAVDLRFVSSTTKNNNKNKKNNKNKKSKSDKDGKKDNTEPAPSSSSSSS
;
A
#
# COMPACT_ATOMS: atom_id res chain seq x y z
N ASP A 1 13.90 -29.02 43.15
CA ASP A 1 12.67 -28.68 42.39
C ASP A 1 12.96 -27.53 41.47
N ASP A 2 13.70 -27.85 40.41
CA ASP A 2 14.04 -26.94 39.33
C ASP A 2 12.80 -26.77 38.45
N ALA A 3 12.20 -25.59 38.54
CA ALA A 3 11.09 -25.21 37.67
C ALA A 3 11.63 -25.02 36.25
N ASP A 4 11.39 -26.03 35.41
CA ASP A 4 11.49 -25.95 33.95
C ASP A 4 10.69 -24.75 33.45
N ALA A 5 11.40 -23.67 33.15
CA ALA A 5 10.86 -22.52 32.47
C ALA A 5 10.73 -22.87 30.98
N ASP A 6 9.63 -23.55 30.65
CA ASP A 6 9.20 -23.84 29.30
C ASP A 6 8.71 -22.54 28.64
N ALA A 7 9.69 -21.71 28.26
CA ALA A 7 9.44 -20.51 27.47
C ALA A 7 9.14 -20.95 26.04
N ALA A 8 7.87 -21.28 25.78
CA ALA A 8 7.35 -21.47 24.44
C ALA A 8 7.74 -20.26 23.58
N ALA A 9 8.75 -20.44 22.72
CA ALA A 9 9.13 -19.44 21.75
C ALA A 9 7.90 -19.17 20.88
N ALA A 10 7.30 -17.99 21.02
CA ALA A 10 6.20 -17.57 20.17
C ALA A 10 6.68 -17.69 18.72
N ALA A 11 6.12 -18.64 17.97
CA ALA A 11 6.49 -18.87 16.58
C ALA A 11 6.30 -17.55 15.83
N ALA A 12 7.34 -17.08 15.16
CA ALA A 12 7.25 -15.88 14.33
C ALA A 12 6.11 -16.07 13.31
N ALA A 13 5.31 -15.02 13.12
CA ALA A 13 4.23 -15.06 12.14
C ALA A 13 4.81 -15.44 10.75
N PRO A 14 4.14 -16.30 9.98
CA PRO A 14 4.63 -16.70 8.67
C PRO A 14 4.64 -15.49 7.74
N CYS A 15 5.71 -15.37 6.94
CA CYS A 15 5.73 -14.38 5.86
C CYS A 15 4.82 -14.85 4.72
N VAL A 16 3.90 -13.98 4.29
CA VAL A 16 2.94 -14.27 3.22
C VAL A 16 3.24 -13.37 2.01
N VAL A 17 3.28 -13.98 0.83
CA VAL A 17 3.33 -13.28 -0.46
C VAL A 17 2.24 -13.87 -1.35
N LEU A 18 1.42 -13.01 -1.96
CA LEU A 18 0.30 -13.37 -2.81
C LEU A 18 0.40 -12.65 -4.16
N CYS A 19 0.45 -13.40 -5.24
CA CYS A 19 0.37 -12.87 -6.61
C CYS A 19 -1.02 -13.21 -7.16
N MET A 20 -1.76 -12.21 -7.65
CA MET A 20 -3.12 -12.44 -8.14
C MET A 20 -3.55 -11.46 -9.23
N ASP A 21 -4.40 -11.94 -10.13
CA ASP A 21 -5.36 -11.11 -10.88
C ASP A 21 -6.60 -10.93 -10.01
N ALA A 22 -6.76 -9.74 -9.43
CA ALA A 22 -7.87 -9.43 -8.54
C ALA A 22 -9.15 -9.08 -9.31
N ASN A 23 -9.06 -8.85 -10.64
CA ASN A 23 -10.15 -8.31 -11.47
C ASN A 23 -10.83 -7.07 -10.86
N ALA A 24 -10.10 -6.31 -10.04
CA ALA A 24 -10.60 -5.17 -9.30
C ALA A 24 -9.53 -4.08 -9.27
N SER A 25 -9.90 -2.87 -9.70
CA SER A 25 -9.02 -1.70 -9.67
C SER A 25 -9.02 -1.02 -8.30
N PRO A 26 -7.91 -0.38 -7.86
CA PRO A 26 -7.91 0.38 -6.61
C PRO A 26 -8.84 1.60 -6.68
N PHE A 27 -9.24 2.00 -7.89
CA PHE A 27 -10.03 3.18 -8.20
C PHE A 27 -11.38 2.85 -8.79
N GLU A 28 -11.88 1.61 -8.65
CA GLU A 28 -13.26 1.37 -9.05
C GLU A 28 -14.12 2.45 -8.38
N PRO A 29 -14.78 3.32 -9.18
CA PRO A 29 -15.65 4.32 -8.60
C PRO A 29 -16.60 3.54 -7.71
N LYS A 30 -16.75 3.95 -6.45
CA LYS A 30 -17.86 3.48 -5.63
C LYS A 30 -19.08 3.81 -6.47
N VAL A 31 -19.57 2.84 -7.23
CA VAL A 31 -20.84 2.97 -7.92
C VAL A 31 -21.77 3.17 -6.75
N GLU A 32 -22.16 4.42 -6.50
CA GLU A 32 -23.15 4.73 -5.49
C GLU A 32 -24.26 3.75 -5.78
N ALA A 33 -24.47 2.83 -4.85
CA ALA A 33 -25.44 1.78 -5.03
C ALA A 33 -26.78 2.53 -5.14
N LYS A 34 -27.19 2.84 -6.37
CA LYS A 34 -28.56 3.19 -6.68
C LYS A 34 -29.32 1.99 -6.18
N LYS A 35 -29.98 2.14 -5.02
CA LYS A 35 -30.99 1.22 -4.51
C LYS A 35 -31.95 0.97 -5.67
N LYS A 36 -31.69 -0.06 -6.46
CA LYS A 36 -32.66 -0.58 -7.41
C LYS A 36 -33.58 -1.44 -6.56
N ASN A 37 -34.79 -0.92 -6.33
CA ASN A 37 -35.91 -1.62 -5.72
C ASN A 37 -36.51 -2.68 -6.66
N ASP A 38 -35.70 -3.34 -7.48
CA ASP A 38 -36.17 -4.36 -8.41
C ASP A 38 -35.46 -5.65 -8.07
N GLY A 39 -36.22 -6.65 -7.61
CA GLY A 39 -35.78 -7.94 -7.08
C GLY A 39 -35.07 -8.85 -8.09
N GLY A 40 -34.00 -8.37 -8.71
CA GLY A 40 -33.06 -9.17 -9.47
C GLY A 40 -31.88 -9.57 -8.60
N GLU A 41 -31.63 -10.86 -8.49
CA GLU A 41 -30.42 -11.44 -7.88
C GLU A 41 -29.17 -10.86 -8.55
N GLY A 42 -28.53 -9.92 -7.87
CA GLY A 42 -27.28 -9.30 -8.29
C GLY A 42 -26.73 -8.51 -7.12
N GLY A 43 -26.01 -9.20 -6.23
CA GLY A 43 -25.52 -8.69 -4.95
C GLY A 43 -24.72 -7.39 -5.05
N GLY A 44 -25.41 -6.27 -4.96
CA GLY A 44 -24.86 -4.93 -4.76
C GLY A 44 -24.81 -4.58 -3.28
N GLY A 45 -24.06 -5.35 -2.49
CA GLY A 45 -23.63 -4.91 -1.18
C GLY A 45 -22.39 -4.03 -1.35
N GLY A 46 -22.34 -2.87 -0.68
CA GLY A 46 -21.13 -2.05 -0.54
C GLY A 46 -20.05 -2.79 0.27
N GLY A 47 -19.63 -3.94 -0.23
CA GLY A 47 -18.61 -4.78 0.34
C GLY A 47 -17.25 -4.15 0.10
N GLU A 48 -16.39 -4.20 1.12
CA GLU A 48 -14.96 -4.01 0.93
C GLU A 48 -14.54 -4.78 -0.32
N ASN A 49 -14.03 -4.06 -1.31
CA ASN A 49 -13.43 -4.68 -2.49
C ASN A 49 -12.30 -5.61 -2.04
N THR A 50 -11.94 -6.59 -2.88
CA THR A 50 -10.92 -7.60 -2.56
C THR A 50 -9.66 -6.98 -1.94
N LEU A 51 -9.24 -5.81 -2.45
CA LEU A 51 -8.08 -5.06 -1.95
C LEU A 51 -8.26 -4.56 -0.51
N GLY A 52 -9.43 -4.02 -0.18
CA GLY A 52 -9.77 -3.58 1.18
C GLY A 52 -9.67 -4.72 2.19
N ARG A 53 -10.21 -5.90 1.84
CA ARG A 53 -10.12 -7.10 2.69
C ARG A 53 -8.68 -7.57 2.90
N MET A 54 -7.87 -7.58 1.84
CA MET A 54 -6.46 -7.95 1.96
C MET A 54 -5.68 -6.98 2.85
N ARG A 55 -5.95 -5.67 2.75
CA ARG A 55 -5.37 -4.67 3.65
C ARG A 55 -5.83 -4.86 5.10
N ALA A 56 -7.10 -5.22 5.32
CA ALA A 56 -7.63 -5.52 6.66
C ALA A 56 -6.94 -6.75 7.29
N LEU A 57 -6.46 -7.69 6.47
CA LEU A 57 -5.61 -8.82 6.89
C LEU A 57 -4.14 -8.41 7.13
N GLY A 58 -3.79 -7.13 7.02
CA GLY A 58 -2.44 -6.62 7.22
C GLY A 58 -1.51 -6.79 6.02
N LEU A 59 -2.03 -7.17 4.84
CA LEU A 59 -1.25 -7.23 3.62
C LEU A 59 -1.08 -5.84 3.01
N ARG A 60 0.11 -5.60 2.44
CA ARG A 60 0.44 -4.42 1.65
C ARG A 60 0.49 -4.78 0.17
N SER A 61 0.15 -3.83 -0.69
CA SER A 61 0.21 -3.97 -2.14
C SER A 61 1.51 -3.40 -2.68
N CYS A 62 2.04 -3.99 -3.76
CA CYS A 62 3.16 -3.43 -4.52
C CYS A 62 2.88 -2.02 -5.09
N TRP A 63 1.61 -1.65 -5.20
CA TRP A 63 1.17 -0.35 -5.72
C TRP A 63 0.94 0.71 -4.64
N ASP A 64 1.07 0.37 -3.34
CA ASP A 64 0.72 1.30 -2.25
C ASP A 64 1.54 2.59 -2.27
N GLU A 65 2.83 2.50 -2.62
CA GLU A 65 3.68 3.68 -2.71
C GLU A 65 3.31 4.58 -3.89
N ASP A 66 3.05 4.00 -5.07
CA ASP A 66 2.60 4.76 -6.25
C ASP A 66 1.24 5.40 -6.01
N LEU A 67 0.31 4.67 -5.38
CA LEU A 67 -1.02 5.16 -5.01
C LEU A 67 -0.91 6.36 -4.08
N LYS A 68 -0.09 6.25 -3.04
CA LYS A 68 0.16 7.36 -2.10
C LYS A 68 0.80 8.55 -2.81
N LYS A 69 1.81 8.33 -3.65
CA LYS A 69 2.46 9.41 -4.42
C LYS A 69 1.48 10.12 -5.36
N ALA A 70 0.56 9.39 -5.98
CA ALA A 70 -0.47 9.97 -6.83
C ALA A 70 -1.42 10.87 -6.02
N GLN A 71 -1.89 10.38 -4.85
CA GLN A 71 -2.75 11.14 -3.93
C GLN A 71 -2.04 12.40 -3.41
N ASP A 72 -0.83 12.27 -2.88
CA ASP A 72 -0.06 13.38 -2.31
C ASP A 72 0.24 14.48 -3.33
N ARG A 73 0.37 14.11 -4.63
CA ARG A 73 0.66 15.05 -5.72
C ARG A 73 -0.59 15.53 -6.45
N GLY A 74 -1.78 15.06 -6.08
CA GLY A 74 -3.02 15.32 -6.83
C GLY A 74 -2.94 14.89 -8.30
N ARG A 75 -2.18 13.83 -8.60
CA ARG A 75 -1.99 13.30 -9.96
C ARG A 75 -2.82 12.04 -10.18
N SER A 76 -3.07 11.72 -11.45
CA SER A 76 -3.64 10.42 -11.83
C SER A 76 -2.67 9.29 -11.48
N PHE A 77 -3.21 8.19 -10.98
CA PHE A 77 -2.49 6.93 -10.91
C PHE A 77 -2.55 6.28 -12.30
N ASP A 78 -1.40 6.16 -12.94
CA ASP A 78 -1.23 5.80 -14.34
C ASP A 78 -0.55 4.45 -14.65
N PRO A 79 -0.11 3.60 -13.68
CA PRO A 79 0.26 2.24 -14.01
C PRO A 79 -0.92 1.48 -14.63
N VAL A 80 -0.62 0.51 -15.49
CA VAL A 80 -1.60 -0.42 -16.06
C VAL A 80 -1.03 -1.83 -16.05
N THR A 81 -1.88 -2.79 -15.70
CA THR A 81 -1.56 -4.22 -15.83
C THR A 81 -2.41 -4.88 -16.91
N VAL A 82 -3.48 -4.22 -17.35
CA VAL A 82 -4.32 -4.64 -18.45
C VAL A 82 -4.64 -3.41 -19.32
N ASN A 83 -4.53 -3.57 -20.64
CA ASN A 83 -4.90 -2.56 -21.61
C ASN A 83 -5.49 -3.18 -22.88
N LYS A 84 -6.78 -3.47 -22.90
CA LYS A 84 -7.41 -4.23 -24.00
C LYS A 84 -8.75 -3.67 -24.44
N ILE A 85 -9.07 -3.82 -25.72
CA ILE A 85 -10.43 -3.66 -26.22
C ILE A 85 -11.10 -5.04 -26.22
N ARG A 86 -12.26 -5.15 -25.58
CA ARG A 86 -13.01 -6.40 -25.57
C ARG A 86 -13.57 -6.66 -26.97
N GLY A 87 -13.07 -7.70 -27.61
CA GLY A 87 -13.50 -8.11 -28.95
C GLY A 87 -14.90 -8.75 -28.98
N PRO A 88 -15.45 -8.97 -30.18
CA PRO A 88 -16.79 -9.54 -30.39
C PRO A 88 -16.94 -10.99 -29.88
N LEU A 89 -15.82 -11.67 -29.64
CA LEU A 89 -15.78 -13.03 -29.08
C LEU A 89 -15.81 -13.04 -27.54
N SER A 90 -16.02 -11.89 -26.88
CA SER A 90 -16.13 -11.86 -25.42
C SER A 90 -17.42 -12.52 -24.94
N ASP A 91 -17.31 -13.44 -23.97
CA ASP A 91 -18.47 -14.01 -23.27
C ASP A 91 -19.31 -12.97 -22.52
N GLN A 92 -18.69 -11.81 -22.23
CA GLN A 92 -19.35 -10.64 -21.64
C GLN A 92 -19.83 -9.72 -22.76
N LYS A 93 -20.90 -10.10 -23.47
CA LYS A 93 -21.44 -9.35 -24.63
C LYS A 93 -21.65 -7.85 -24.35
N ALA A 94 -22.09 -7.50 -23.15
CA ALA A 94 -22.31 -6.12 -22.72
C ALA A 94 -21.02 -5.29 -22.61
N LYS A 95 -19.85 -5.94 -22.62
CA LYS A 95 -18.54 -5.28 -22.54
C LYS A 95 -17.82 -5.26 -23.90
N VAL A 96 -18.39 -5.81 -24.97
CA VAL A 96 -17.78 -5.74 -26.32
C VAL A 96 -17.62 -4.28 -26.74
N GLY A 97 -16.45 -3.94 -27.29
CA GLY A 97 -16.08 -2.57 -27.64
C GLY A 97 -15.64 -1.71 -26.46
N HIS A 98 -15.78 -2.19 -25.21
CA HIS A 98 -15.26 -1.47 -24.06
C HIS A 98 -13.74 -1.64 -23.97
N HIS A 99 -13.09 -0.51 -23.71
CA HIS A 99 -11.67 -0.44 -23.41
C HIS A 99 -11.46 -0.66 -21.91
N ALA A 100 -10.70 -1.69 -21.57
CA ALA A 100 -10.28 -2.01 -20.22
C ALA A 100 -8.80 -1.63 -20.08
N CYS A 101 -8.55 -0.47 -19.46
CA CYS A 101 -7.22 0.05 -19.15
C CYS A 101 -7.14 0.27 -17.64
N SER A 102 -6.48 -0.63 -16.91
CA SER A 102 -6.53 -0.67 -15.45
C SER A 102 -5.37 -1.44 -14.83
N VAL A 103 -5.12 -1.20 -13.54
CA VAL A 103 -4.33 -2.10 -12.67
C VAL A 103 -5.29 -3.06 -12.01
N ILE A 104 -5.19 -4.34 -12.35
CA ILE A 104 -5.95 -5.43 -11.71
C ILE A 104 -5.06 -6.58 -11.23
N ASP A 105 -3.77 -6.54 -11.54
CA ASP A 105 -2.78 -7.54 -11.12
C ASP A 105 -1.95 -7.00 -9.95
N TYR A 106 -1.75 -7.83 -8.93
CA TYR A 106 -1.16 -7.43 -7.65
C TYR A 106 -0.13 -8.43 -7.16
N VAL A 107 0.96 -7.91 -6.60
CA VAL A 107 1.79 -8.62 -5.62
C VAL A 107 1.51 -8.02 -4.25
N MET A 108 0.94 -8.83 -3.36
CA MET A 108 0.67 -8.45 -1.98
C MET A 108 1.58 -9.19 -1.01
N TYR A 109 1.95 -8.55 0.08
CA TYR A 109 2.90 -9.11 1.03
C TYR A 109 2.64 -8.64 2.47
N SER A 110 2.94 -9.51 3.44
CA SER A 110 2.77 -9.23 4.88
C SER A 110 3.87 -8.30 5.42
N SER A 111 3.80 -7.96 6.72
CA SER A 111 4.76 -7.07 7.38
C SER A 111 6.20 -7.59 7.37
N GLU A 112 6.37 -8.90 7.24
CA GLU A 112 7.64 -9.62 7.26
C GLU A 112 8.39 -9.51 5.93
N ALA A 113 7.79 -8.88 4.91
CA ALA A 113 8.45 -8.54 3.66
C ALA A 113 8.31 -7.05 3.37
N LYS A 114 9.31 -6.45 2.74
CA LYS A 114 9.28 -5.08 2.26
C LYS A 114 9.63 -5.04 0.78
N GLN A 115 8.82 -4.36 -0.02
CA GLN A 115 9.18 -4.04 -1.40
C GLN A 115 10.42 -3.14 -1.43
N VAL A 116 11.39 -3.55 -2.24
CA VAL A 116 12.61 -2.78 -2.51
C VAL A 116 12.37 -1.89 -3.72
N GLN A 117 11.88 -2.49 -4.81
CA GLN A 117 11.63 -1.84 -6.08
C GLN A 117 10.74 -2.72 -6.97
N PHE A 118 10.33 -2.19 -8.11
CA PHE A 118 9.85 -3.01 -9.22
C PHE A 118 11.05 -3.62 -9.96
N ALA A 119 11.00 -4.94 -10.19
CA ALA A 119 12.03 -5.64 -10.95
C ALA A 119 11.86 -5.42 -12.47
N LEU A 120 10.62 -5.15 -12.90
CA LEU A 120 10.27 -4.69 -14.24
C LEU A 120 9.51 -3.38 -14.11
N GLU A 121 9.95 -2.35 -14.85
CA GLU A 121 9.29 -1.05 -14.82
C GLU A 121 7.81 -1.19 -15.22
N PRO A 122 6.85 -0.73 -14.38
CA PRO A 122 5.45 -0.79 -14.72
C PRO A 122 5.15 -0.04 -16.02
N VAL A 123 4.31 -0.64 -16.87
CA VAL A 123 3.76 0.08 -18.02
C VAL A 123 2.86 1.19 -17.49
N ARG A 124 3.09 2.42 -17.97
CA ARG A 124 2.33 3.61 -17.58
C ARG A 124 1.70 4.21 -18.81
N VAL A 125 0.39 4.38 -18.75
CA VAL A 125 -0.38 4.99 -19.83
C VAL A 125 -0.89 6.32 -19.28
N GLY A 126 -0.10 7.37 -19.53
CA GLY A 126 -0.43 8.71 -19.06
C GLY A 126 -1.74 9.24 -19.68
N GLY A 127 -2.44 10.08 -18.93
CA GLY A 127 -3.71 10.69 -19.36
C GLY A 127 -4.93 9.92 -18.87
N SER A 128 -6.12 10.35 -19.30
CA SER A 128 -7.36 9.60 -19.01
C SER A 128 -7.29 8.22 -19.67
N ALA A 129 -8.04 7.24 -19.12
CA ALA A 129 -8.15 5.90 -19.68
C ALA A 129 -8.61 5.86 -21.16
N PHE A 130 -9.08 7.00 -21.70
CA PHE A 130 -9.53 7.19 -23.08
C PHE A 130 -8.57 8.04 -23.93
N SER A 131 -7.30 8.20 -23.52
CA SER A 131 -6.34 8.92 -24.36
C SER A 131 -5.99 8.09 -25.61
N GLU A 132 -5.75 8.75 -26.75
CA GLU A 132 -5.30 8.09 -27.98
C GLU A 132 -4.04 7.24 -27.73
N LYS A 133 -3.14 7.74 -26.86
CA LYS A 133 -1.95 7.00 -26.40
C LYS A 133 -2.27 5.66 -25.74
N ALA A 134 -3.38 5.56 -25.01
CA ALA A 134 -3.79 4.30 -24.41
C ALA A 134 -4.20 3.25 -25.45
N LEU A 135 -4.79 3.71 -26.57
CA LEU A 135 -5.22 2.85 -27.66
C LEU A 135 -4.05 2.40 -28.55
N GLU A 136 -2.93 3.12 -28.54
CA GLU A 136 -1.70 2.74 -29.25
C GLU A 136 -0.97 1.56 -28.57
N CYS A 137 -1.21 1.33 -27.28
CA CYS A 137 -0.52 0.31 -26.49
C CYS A 137 -1.44 -0.86 -26.10
N LEU A 138 -2.41 -1.21 -26.94
CA LEU A 138 -3.32 -2.32 -26.66
C LEU A 138 -2.60 -3.67 -26.65
N ILE A 139 -3.07 -4.56 -25.78
CA ILE A 139 -2.68 -5.96 -25.70
C ILE A 139 -3.87 -6.88 -26.00
N PRO A 140 -3.65 -8.08 -26.57
CA PRO A 140 -2.35 -8.67 -26.90
C PRO A 140 -1.66 -8.01 -28.11
N SER A 141 -0.33 -8.09 -28.16
CA SER A 141 0.54 -7.67 -29.27
C SER A 141 1.52 -8.78 -29.63
N MET A 142 2.34 -8.59 -30.67
CA MET A 142 3.40 -9.55 -31.02
C MET A 142 4.47 -9.68 -29.92
N GLU A 143 4.72 -8.59 -29.18
CA GLU A 143 5.67 -8.57 -28.08
C GLU A 143 5.06 -9.11 -26.77
N VAL A 144 3.75 -8.86 -26.57
CA VAL A 144 3.01 -9.26 -25.37
C VAL A 144 1.83 -10.14 -25.78
N PRO A 145 1.99 -11.47 -25.83
CA PRO A 145 0.95 -12.37 -26.31
C PRO A 145 -0.22 -12.55 -25.32
N SER A 146 -0.09 -11.98 -24.12
CA SER A 146 -1.12 -11.96 -23.07
C SER A 146 -1.88 -10.65 -23.08
N ASP A 147 -3.13 -10.66 -22.63
CA ASP A 147 -3.91 -9.44 -22.39
C ASP A 147 -3.69 -8.84 -20.98
N HIS A 148 -2.60 -9.27 -20.32
CA HIS A 148 -2.04 -8.73 -19.08
C HIS A 148 -0.53 -8.47 -19.22
N TYR A 149 -0.05 -7.33 -18.68
CA TYR A 149 1.37 -7.04 -18.47
C TYR A 149 1.90 -7.71 -17.20
N PRO A 150 3.17 -8.15 -17.19
CA PRO A 150 3.75 -8.75 -15.99
C PRO A 150 3.92 -7.71 -14.87
N VAL A 151 3.65 -8.14 -13.63
CA VAL A 151 3.96 -7.38 -12.41
C VAL A 151 5.08 -8.10 -11.67
N ALA A 152 6.24 -7.48 -11.60
CA ALA A 152 7.43 -8.06 -10.96
C ALA A 152 8.03 -7.08 -9.95
N VAL A 153 8.27 -7.55 -8.73
CA VAL A 153 8.84 -6.75 -7.64
C VAL A 153 9.94 -7.50 -6.91
N ASP A 154 10.93 -6.76 -6.44
CA ASP A 154 11.95 -7.27 -5.53
C ASP A 154 11.47 -7.10 -4.09
N LEU A 155 11.44 -8.20 -3.33
CA LEU A 155 11.06 -8.21 -1.92
C LEU A 155 12.27 -8.51 -1.04
N ARG A 156 12.45 -7.74 0.04
CA ARG A 156 13.38 -8.05 1.12
C ARG A 156 12.60 -8.60 2.31
N PHE A 157 12.95 -9.82 2.72
CA PHE A 157 12.40 -10.44 3.93
C PHE A 157 13.05 -9.85 5.19
N VAL A 158 12.23 -9.49 6.17
CA VAL A 158 12.63 -8.90 7.43
C VAL A 158 12.57 -10.00 8.49
N SER A 159 13.73 -10.44 8.96
CA SER A 159 13.76 -11.35 10.11
C SER A 159 13.26 -10.60 11.34
N SER A 160 12.26 -11.14 12.02
CA SER A 160 11.84 -10.68 13.34
C SER A 160 12.96 -11.00 14.33
N THR A 161 13.98 -10.14 14.41
CA THR A 161 14.97 -10.24 15.47
C THR A 161 14.22 -9.88 16.75
N THR A 162 13.90 -10.89 17.55
CA THR A 162 13.32 -10.73 18.89
C THR A 162 14.16 -9.69 19.63
N LYS A 163 13.66 -8.45 19.72
CA LYS A 163 14.26 -7.43 20.57
C LYS A 163 14.01 -7.90 22.00
N ASN A 164 14.93 -8.72 22.52
CA ASN A 164 15.01 -9.04 23.93
C ASN A 164 15.20 -7.71 24.66
N ASN A 165 14.09 -7.14 25.14
CA ASN A 165 14.05 -5.92 25.93
C ASN A 165 14.70 -6.23 27.29
N ASN A 166 16.01 -6.20 27.34
CA ASN A 166 16.78 -6.25 28.58
C ASN A 166 16.72 -4.87 29.27
N LYS A 167 15.50 -4.40 29.61
CA LYS A 167 15.26 -3.13 30.30
C LYS A 167 15.28 -3.25 31.83
N ASN A 168 15.61 -4.42 32.39
CA ASN A 168 15.51 -4.66 33.84
C ASN A 168 16.79 -4.42 34.66
N LYS A 169 17.83 -3.76 34.12
CA LYS A 169 19.12 -3.60 34.84
C LYS A 169 19.51 -2.18 35.27
N LYS A 170 18.63 -1.17 35.18
CA LYS A 170 19.00 0.23 35.52
C LYS A 170 18.19 0.95 36.60
N ASN A 171 17.31 0.26 37.35
CA ASN A 171 16.54 0.92 38.43
C ASN A 171 17.12 0.80 39.85
N ASN A 172 18.30 0.20 40.05
CA ASN A 172 18.83 -0.04 41.40
C ASN A 172 20.03 0.82 41.82
N LYS A 173 20.29 1.97 41.16
CA LYS A 173 21.46 2.81 41.48
C LYS A 173 21.20 4.28 41.78
N ASN A 174 19.94 4.71 41.94
CA ASN A 174 19.63 6.13 42.20
C ASN A 174 18.77 6.37 43.46
N LYS A 175 19.02 5.61 44.53
CA LYS A 175 18.48 5.86 45.87
C LYS A 175 19.59 6.17 46.86
N LYS A 176 20.44 7.16 46.56
CA LYS A 176 21.25 7.83 47.58
C LYS A 176 21.63 9.23 47.13
N SER A 177 21.48 10.18 48.05
CA SER A 177 21.90 11.59 48.03
C SER A 177 21.24 12.53 47.01
N LYS A 178 20.21 13.24 47.47
CA LYS A 178 20.14 14.70 47.31
C LYS A 178 19.17 15.31 48.34
N SER A 179 19.68 15.45 49.56
CA SER A 179 19.29 16.56 50.43
C SER A 179 20.03 17.82 49.95
N ASP A 180 19.42 18.97 50.20
CA ASP A 180 20.03 20.30 50.25
C ASP A 180 20.40 20.95 48.90
N LYS A 181 19.55 21.89 48.44
CA LYS A 181 19.78 23.33 48.68
C LYS A 181 18.77 24.19 47.91
N ASP A 182 18.01 24.94 48.70
CA ASP A 182 17.37 26.19 48.32
C ASP A 182 18.39 27.21 47.79
N GLY A 183 18.01 27.96 46.76
CA GLY A 183 18.90 28.91 46.09
C GLY A 183 18.21 29.81 45.08
N LYS A 184 17.29 30.64 45.58
CA LYS A 184 16.79 31.91 45.03
C LYS A 184 17.79 32.66 44.12
N LYS A 185 17.34 33.13 42.95
CA LYS A 185 17.42 34.55 42.54
C LYS A 185 16.79 34.84 41.18
N ASP A 186 15.99 35.90 41.19
CA ASP A 186 15.44 36.69 40.09
C ASP A 186 16.52 37.23 39.15
N ASN A 187 16.18 37.47 37.88
CA ASN A 187 16.27 38.80 37.24
C ASN A 187 16.09 38.78 35.70
N THR A 188 15.12 39.59 35.25
CA THR A 188 15.28 40.64 34.21
C THR A 188 15.31 40.23 32.72
N GLU A 189 14.15 40.40 32.04
CA GLU A 189 14.01 40.92 30.66
C GLU A 189 14.48 42.40 30.57
N PRO A 190 14.64 43.10 29.41
CA PRO A 190 14.28 42.79 28.00
C PRO A 190 15.50 43.02 27.04
N ALA A 191 15.48 42.89 25.71
CA ALA A 191 14.78 43.67 24.68
C ALA A 191 15.35 43.29 23.27
N PRO A 192 14.80 43.82 22.15
CA PRO A 192 14.94 43.28 20.79
C PRO A 192 15.88 44.08 19.87
N SER A 193 16.27 43.47 18.75
CA SER A 193 16.82 44.11 17.54
C SER A 193 16.89 43.04 16.43
N SER A 194 16.87 43.25 15.11
CA SER A 194 16.39 44.26 14.15
C SER A 194 16.95 43.80 12.79
N SER A 195 16.23 44.03 11.67
CA SER A 195 16.73 44.17 10.27
C SER A 195 17.52 43.01 9.62
N SER A 196 17.31 42.58 8.37
CA SER A 196 17.43 43.28 7.07
C SER A 196 17.09 42.21 5.98
N SER A 197 16.21 42.43 5.00
CA SER A 197 16.38 43.06 3.66
C SER A 197 17.49 42.49 2.76
N SER A 198 17.18 42.41 1.45
CA SER A 198 17.96 41.98 0.26
C SER A 198 17.72 40.52 -0.15
N SER A 199 17.43 40.15 -1.40
CA SER A 199 17.27 40.84 -2.69
C SER A 199 16.30 40.04 -3.55
#